data_AF-A0A920QI43-F1
#
_entry.id   AF-A0A920QI43-F1
#
_cell.length_a   1.000
_cell.length_b   1.000
_cell.length_c   1.000
_cell.angle_alpha   90.00
_cell.angle_beta   90.00
_cell.angle_gamma   90.00
#
_symmetry.space_group_name_H-M   'P 1'
#
loop_
_entity.id
_entity.type
_entity.pdbx_description
1 polymer ?
#
loop_
_entity_poly.entity_id
_entity_poly.type
_entity_poly.pdbx_seq_one_letter_code
_entity_poly.pdbx_strand_id
1 'polypeptide(L)'
;MKNNKFLYLLITVIFIYFTGCEGSDSSRNPTEKKDAPNQAAVPKKKESWKGGSPETGKKPFKKSNNKKKTNVRIKEIEPGSLKIQTTYVGYLLPNQRVLMRSEIDGIIEKINFEEGDEITKDKRLVDISTKELQLKL
;
A
#
# COMPACT_ATOMS: atom_id res chain seq x y z
N MET A 1 -27.46 9.01 -47.05
CA MET A 1 -26.06 9.04 -46.56
C MET A 1 -26.07 9.80 -45.24
N LYS A 2 -25.89 9.08 -44.13
CA LYS A 2 -26.15 9.55 -42.76
C LYS A 2 -24.85 10.12 -42.15
N ASN A 3 -25.00 11.14 -41.32
CA ASN A 3 -23.95 12.06 -40.88
C ASN A 3 -22.80 11.39 -40.10
N ASN A 4 -21.71 11.01 -40.79
CA ASN A 4 -20.49 10.46 -40.18
C ASN A 4 -19.71 11.46 -39.30
N LYS A 5 -20.04 12.76 -39.37
CA LYS A 5 -19.34 13.80 -38.59
C LYS A 5 -19.54 13.66 -37.08
N PHE A 6 -20.70 13.15 -36.65
CA PHE A 6 -20.98 12.95 -35.22
C PHE A 6 -20.19 11.77 -34.64
N LEU A 7 -19.94 10.73 -35.46
CA LEU A 7 -19.15 9.57 -35.07
C LEU A 7 -17.66 9.93 -34.87
N TYR A 8 -17.09 10.76 -35.75
CA TYR A 8 -15.72 11.27 -35.59
C TYR A 8 -15.56 12.17 -34.36
N LEU A 9 -16.57 12.98 -34.03
CA LEU A 9 -16.58 13.79 -32.82
C LEU A 9 -16.60 12.92 -31.55
N LEU A 10 -17.34 11.81 -31.58
CA LEU A 10 -17.41 10.88 -30.45
C LEU A 10 -16.11 10.09 -30.26
N ILE A 11 -15.45 9.69 -31.35
CA ILE A 11 -14.16 8.99 -31.32
C ILE A 11 -13.04 9.90 -30.79
N THR A 12 -13.00 11.17 -31.22
CA THR A 12 -11.97 12.13 -30.76
C THR A 12 -12.08 12.46 -29.28
N VAL A 13 -13.30 12.60 -28.76
CA VAL A 13 -13.53 12.82 -27.33
C VAL A 13 -13.07 11.61 -26.50
N ILE A 14 -13.30 10.38 -26.97
CA ILE A 14 -12.85 9.16 -26.29
C ILE A 14 -11.31 9.08 -26.23
N PHE A 15 -10.59 9.43 -27.30
CA PHE A 15 -9.13 9.42 -27.30
C PHE A 15 -8.50 10.40 -26.30
N ILE A 16 -9.15 11.55 -26.06
CA ILE A 16 -8.68 12.54 -25.07
C ILE A 16 -8.80 12.00 -23.62
N TYR A 17 -9.77 11.11 -23.35
CA TYR A 17 -9.91 10.48 -22.03
C TYR A 17 -8.93 9.33 -21.79
N PHE A 18 -8.35 8.74 -22.84
CA PHE A 18 -7.37 7.64 -22.70
C PHE A 18 -5.92 8.12 -22.61
N THR A 19 -5.60 9.35 -23.02
CA THR A 19 -4.27 9.95 -22.80
C THR A 19 -4.21 10.67 -21.45
N GLY A 20 -4.46 9.93 -20.36
CA GLY A 20 -4.09 10.36 -19.02
C GLY A 20 -2.57 10.27 -18.84
N CYS A 21 -1.96 11.30 -18.27
CA CYS A 21 -0.52 11.44 -18.09
C CYS A 21 0.12 10.23 -17.39
N GLU A 22 0.93 9.47 -18.14
CA GLU A 22 1.80 8.43 -17.63
C GLU A 22 3.06 9.07 -17.06
N GLY A 23 3.07 9.25 -15.73
CA GLY A 23 4.29 9.56 -14.99
C GLY A 23 5.18 8.32 -14.96
N SER A 24 6.34 8.38 -15.59
CA SER A 24 7.32 7.30 -15.59
C SER A 24 8.00 7.18 -14.22
N ASP A 25 7.52 6.28 -13.38
CA ASP A 25 8.25 5.89 -12.18
C ASP A 25 9.43 4.98 -12.56
N SER A 26 10.63 5.57 -12.54
CA SER A 26 11.89 4.85 -12.71
C SER A 26 12.09 3.84 -11.57
N SER A 27 12.26 2.58 -11.94
CA SER A 27 12.73 1.48 -11.09
C SER A 27 13.90 1.91 -10.18
N ARG A 28 13.75 1.73 -8.86
CA ARG A 28 14.86 1.83 -7.90
C ARG A 28 14.85 0.60 -6.99
N ASN A 29 15.89 -0.22 -7.14
CA ASN A 29 16.25 -1.31 -6.24
C ASN A 29 16.52 -0.79 -4.82
N PRO A 30 16.10 -1.49 -3.75
CA PRO A 30 16.49 -1.12 -2.40
C PRO A 30 17.92 -1.62 -2.12
N THR A 31 18.87 -0.68 -1.98
CA THR A 31 20.16 -0.97 -1.36
C THR A 31 20.00 -0.90 0.16
N GLU A 32 20.08 -2.07 0.78
CA GLU A 32 20.14 -2.29 2.21
C GLU A 32 21.34 -1.54 2.83
N LYS A 33 21.09 -0.59 3.74
CA LYS A 33 22.12 -0.02 4.62
C LYS A 33 21.82 -0.44 6.05
N LYS A 34 22.80 -1.11 6.66
CA LYS A 34 22.79 -1.56 8.05
C LYS A 34 22.90 -0.38 9.00
N ASP A 35 21.99 -0.30 9.96
CA ASP A 35 22.02 0.67 11.05
C ASP A 35 23.18 0.39 12.01
N ALA A 36 23.97 1.43 12.31
CA ALA A 36 25.00 1.41 13.33
C ALA A 36 24.42 1.85 14.69
N PRO A 37 24.89 1.30 15.83
CA PRO A 37 24.32 1.58 17.14
C PRO A 37 24.76 2.96 17.67
N ASN A 38 23.78 3.79 18.03
CA ASN A 38 23.98 5.08 18.68
C ASN A 38 24.38 4.89 20.15
N GLN A 39 25.63 5.16 20.49
CA GLN A 39 26.05 5.50 21.85
C GLN A 39 26.70 6.88 21.85
N ALA A 40 25.96 7.89 22.29
CA ALA A 40 26.54 9.15 22.73
C ALA A 40 26.07 9.40 24.17
N ALA A 41 27.02 9.32 25.09
CA ALA A 41 26.82 9.47 26.52
C ALA A 41 26.29 10.88 26.87
N VAL A 42 25.27 10.92 27.72
CA VAL A 42 24.73 12.16 28.31
C VAL A 42 25.57 12.55 29.53
N PRO A 43 26.27 13.71 29.54
CA PRO A 43 26.97 14.16 30.74
C PRO A 43 25.97 14.73 31.76
N LYS A 44 25.84 14.06 32.91
CA LYS A 44 25.12 14.57 34.09
C LYS A 44 25.95 15.65 34.78
N LYS A 45 25.58 16.92 34.64
CA LYS A 45 26.08 18.00 35.52
C LYS A 45 25.13 18.19 36.70
N LYS A 46 25.58 17.77 37.90
CA LYS A 46 24.98 18.11 39.20
C LYS A 46 25.46 19.49 39.62
N GLU A 47 24.58 20.47 39.77
CA GLU A 47 24.79 21.58 40.71
C GLU A 47 23.45 21.91 41.38
N SER A 48 23.42 21.71 42.70
CA SER A 48 22.31 21.98 43.61
C SER A 48 22.06 23.48 43.73
N TRP A 49 20.82 23.90 43.57
CA TRP A 49 20.40 25.27 43.86
C TRP A 49 20.56 25.59 45.36
N LYS A 50 21.35 26.62 45.69
CA LYS A 50 21.31 27.30 46.99
C LYS A 50 20.59 28.64 46.81
N GLY A 51 19.34 28.69 47.24
CA GLY A 51 18.57 29.93 47.31
C GLY A 51 19.00 30.77 48.50
N GLY A 52 19.53 31.96 48.22
CA GLY A 52 19.73 33.02 49.21
C GLY A 52 19.52 34.36 48.52
N SER A 53 18.53 35.12 48.98
CA SER A 53 18.25 36.48 48.52
C SER A 53 19.07 37.47 49.37
N PRO A 54 19.95 38.30 48.78
CA PRO A 54 20.44 39.49 49.46
C PRO A 54 19.60 40.68 48.97
N GLU A 55 18.68 41.12 49.83
CA GLU A 55 18.11 42.45 49.76
C GLU A 55 19.17 43.47 50.19
N THR A 56 19.56 44.39 49.29
CA THR A 56 19.67 45.84 49.59
C THR A 56 20.34 46.58 48.42
N GLY A 57 19.79 47.76 48.09
CA GLY A 57 20.41 48.74 47.19
C GLY A 57 19.52 49.17 46.04
N LYS A 58 18.61 50.13 46.29
CA LYS A 58 17.85 50.82 45.23
C LYS A 58 18.83 51.65 44.38
N LYS A 59 19.21 51.13 43.20
CA LYS A 59 19.89 51.89 42.14
C LYS A 59 18.85 52.62 41.28
N PRO A 60 19.13 53.85 40.80
CA PRO A 60 18.18 54.61 40.01
C PRO A 60 17.81 53.86 38.74
N PHE A 61 16.50 53.78 38.48
CA PHE A 61 15.90 53.02 37.37
C PHE A 61 16.25 53.70 36.05
N LYS A 62 17.40 53.36 35.48
CA LYS A 62 17.73 53.74 34.10
C LYS A 62 16.74 53.01 33.21
N LYS A 63 15.80 53.74 32.60
CA LYS A 63 14.78 53.21 31.70
C LYS A 63 15.46 52.67 30.44
N SER A 64 16.06 51.50 30.59
CA SER A 64 16.68 50.75 29.52
C SER A 64 15.55 50.11 28.75
N ASN A 65 15.27 50.59 27.54
CA ASN A 65 14.36 49.95 26.59
C ASN A 65 14.90 48.60 26.08
N ASN A 66 15.73 47.91 26.87
CA ASN A 66 16.35 46.66 26.50
C ASN A 66 15.42 45.52 26.92
N LYS A 67 14.40 45.28 26.09
CA LYS A 67 13.55 44.08 26.18
C LYS A 67 14.48 42.87 26.20
N LYS A 68 14.47 42.09 27.28
CA LYS A 68 15.22 40.83 27.38
C LYS A 68 14.75 39.91 26.24
N LYS A 69 15.63 39.64 25.27
CA LYS A 69 15.33 38.76 24.14
C LYS A 69 15.80 37.35 24.46
N THR A 70 14.87 36.40 24.48
CA THR A 70 15.18 34.98 24.56
C THR A 70 15.53 34.49 23.15
N ASN A 71 16.68 33.83 23.01
CA ASN A 71 17.08 33.25 21.73
C ASN A 71 16.18 32.04 21.43
N VAL A 72 15.55 32.04 20.25
CA VAL A 72 14.70 30.96 19.76
C VAL A 72 15.17 30.53 18.37
N ARG A 73 15.04 29.24 18.08
CA ARG A 73 15.33 28.70 16.74
C ARG A 73 14.04 28.71 15.93
N ILE A 74 14.08 29.32 14.75
CA ILE A 74 12.96 29.41 13.82
C ILE A 74 13.26 28.51 12.64
N LYS A 75 12.27 27.78 12.15
CA LYS A 75 12.32 27.05 10.88
C LYS A 75 11.04 27.35 10.12
N GLU A 76 11.19 27.88 8.91
CA GLU A 76 10.07 28.09 8.00
C GLU A 76 9.60 26.75 7.44
N ILE A 77 8.29 26.56 7.37
CA ILE A 77 7.67 25.35 6.83
C ILE A 77 6.97 25.70 5.52
N GLU A 78 7.22 24.89 4.50
CA GLU A 78 6.50 24.96 3.23
C GLU A 78 5.32 23.98 3.26
N PRO A 79 4.14 24.35 2.72
CA PRO A 79 3.05 23.41 2.55
C PRO A 79 3.47 22.28 1.59
N GLY A 80 3.44 21.05 2.09
CA GLY A 80 3.74 19.85 1.31
C GLY A 80 2.63 18.81 1.46
N SER A 81 2.41 18.00 0.44
CA SER A 81 1.46 16.90 0.52
C SER A 81 2.02 15.78 1.40
N LEU A 82 1.25 15.34 2.40
CA LEU A 82 1.58 14.20 3.24
C LEU A 82 0.75 13.00 2.81
N LYS A 83 1.41 11.91 2.40
CA LYS A 83 0.73 10.63 2.14
C LYS A 83 0.87 9.75 3.37
N ILE A 84 -0.26 9.34 3.93
CA ILE A 84 -0.32 8.35 4.99
C ILE A 84 -0.60 7.01 4.34
N GLN A 85 0.21 6.00 4.63
CA GLN A 85 0.04 4.64 4.13
C GLN A 85 -0.21 3.69 5.30
N THR A 86 -1.04 2.68 5.08
CA THR A 86 -1.27 1.61 6.05
C THR A 86 -1.09 0.28 5.34
N THR A 87 -0.33 -0.61 5.98
CA THR A 87 -0.05 -1.95 5.46
C THR A 87 -0.97 -2.95 6.14
N TYR A 88 -1.61 -3.79 5.33
CA TYR A 88 -2.47 -4.87 5.80
C TYR A 88 -1.95 -6.20 5.26
N VAL A 89 -2.23 -7.27 5.98
CA VAL A 89 -1.90 -8.65 5.60
C VAL A 89 -3.19 -9.40 5.32
N GLY A 90 -3.20 -10.17 4.25
CA GLY A 90 -4.35 -10.98 3.84
C GLY A 90 -3.96 -12.00 2.78
N TYR A 91 -4.94 -12.75 2.30
CA TYR A 91 -4.78 -13.72 1.23
C TYR A 91 -5.85 -13.49 0.17
N LEU A 92 -5.56 -13.90 -1.07
CA LEU A 92 -6.50 -13.79 -2.18
C LEU A 92 -7.49 -14.95 -2.13
N LEU A 93 -8.77 -14.62 -2.27
CA LEU A 93 -9.83 -15.60 -2.45
C LEU A 93 -10.24 -15.65 -3.93
N PRO A 94 -10.45 -16.84 -4.51
CA PRO A 94 -10.97 -16.95 -5.85
C PRO A 94 -12.40 -16.42 -5.89
N ASN A 95 -12.75 -15.69 -6.94
CA ASN A 95 -14.11 -15.19 -7.15
C ASN A 95 -15.13 -16.35 -7.24
N GLN A 96 -14.72 -17.43 -7.92
CA GLN A 96 -15.51 -18.66 -8.03
C GLN A 96 -14.58 -19.87 -7.97
N ARG A 97 -15.00 -20.90 -7.23
CA ARG A 97 -14.32 -22.20 -7.16
C ARG A 97 -15.37 -23.29 -7.19
N VAL A 98 -15.18 -24.29 -8.06
CA VAL A 98 -16.04 -25.47 -8.13
C VAL A 98 -15.22 -26.68 -7.72
N LEU A 99 -15.73 -27.43 -6.74
CA LEU A 99 -15.19 -28.74 -6.37
C LEU A 99 -16.04 -29.80 -7.07
N MET A 100 -15.46 -30.49 -8.05
CA MET A 100 -16.16 -31.55 -8.76
C MET A 100 -16.14 -32.86 -7.96
N ARG A 101 -17.25 -33.58 -8.03
CA ARG A 101 -17.43 -34.91 -7.45
C ARG A 101 -18.16 -35.78 -8.46
N SER A 102 -17.94 -37.09 -8.38
CA SER A 102 -18.74 -38.02 -9.16
C SER A 102 -20.16 -38.10 -8.60
N GLU A 103 -21.14 -38.22 -9.50
CA GLU A 103 -22.53 -38.51 -9.14
C GLU A 103 -22.77 -40.02 -8.95
N ILE A 104 -21.91 -40.86 -9.53
CA ILE A 104 -21.97 -42.32 -9.45
C ILE A 104 -20.69 -42.91 -8.88
N ASP A 105 -20.80 -44.04 -8.21
CA ASP A 105 -19.63 -44.81 -7.80
C ASP A 105 -19.08 -45.59 -8.99
N GLY A 106 -17.76 -45.68 -9.09
CA GLY A 106 -17.09 -46.41 -10.16
C GLY A 106 -15.59 -46.13 -10.23
N ILE A 107 -14.89 -46.96 -11.01
CA ILE A 107 -13.46 -46.79 -11.27
C ILE A 107 -13.27 -45.72 -12.35
N ILE A 108 -12.28 -44.83 -12.16
CA ILE A 108 -11.88 -43.86 -13.19
C ILE A 108 -11.19 -44.61 -14.33
N GLU A 109 -11.77 -44.57 -15.52
CA GLU A 109 -11.22 -45.20 -16.72
C GLU A 109 -10.30 -44.23 -17.48
N LYS A 110 -10.63 -42.94 -17.50
CA LYS A 110 -9.86 -41.93 -18.24
C LYS A 110 -9.97 -40.54 -17.62
N ILE A 111 -8.88 -39.79 -17.69
CA ILE A 111 -8.81 -38.35 -17.36
C ILE A 111 -8.49 -37.60 -18.65
N ASN A 112 -9.30 -36.59 -18.99
CA ASN A 112 -9.25 -35.85 -20.26
C ASN A 112 -8.77 -34.39 -20.06
N PHE A 113 -7.97 -34.13 -19.03
CA PHE A 113 -7.37 -32.83 -18.76
C PHE A 113 -6.04 -32.98 -18.01
N GLU A 114 -5.21 -31.96 -18.09
CA GLU A 114 -3.98 -31.81 -17.31
C GLU A 114 -4.08 -30.63 -16.33
N GLU A 115 -3.21 -30.61 -15.32
CA GLU A 115 -3.19 -29.51 -14.36
C GLU A 115 -2.80 -28.19 -15.03
N GLY A 116 -3.61 -27.15 -14.79
CA GLY A 116 -3.42 -25.84 -15.41
C GLY A 116 -4.17 -25.65 -16.73
N ASP A 117 -4.84 -26.68 -17.24
CA ASP A 117 -5.66 -26.58 -18.44
C ASP A 117 -6.82 -25.59 -18.28
N GLU A 118 -7.11 -24.87 -19.37
CA GLU A 118 -8.36 -24.13 -19.49
C GLU A 118 -9.51 -25.08 -19.82
N ILE A 119 -10.60 -24.94 -19.06
CA ILE A 119 -11.79 -25.78 -19.15
C ILE A 119 -12.99 -24.92 -19.50
N THR A 120 -13.81 -25.39 -20.44
CA THR A 120 -15.11 -24.80 -20.77
C THR A 120 -16.24 -25.57 -20.10
N LYS A 121 -17.39 -24.93 -19.95
CA LYS A 121 -18.60 -25.60 -19.47
C LYS A 121 -18.93 -26.78 -20.40
N ASP A 122 -19.39 -27.88 -19.80
CA ASP A 122 -19.79 -29.11 -20.49
C ASP A 122 -18.63 -29.89 -21.17
N LYS A 123 -17.37 -29.47 -20.97
CA LYS A 123 -16.20 -30.27 -21.36
C LYS A 123 -16.15 -31.53 -20.51
N ARG A 124 -16.06 -32.69 -21.17
CA ARG A 124 -15.92 -33.99 -20.52
C ARG A 124 -14.52 -34.10 -19.87
N LEU A 125 -14.46 -34.19 -18.55
CA LEU A 125 -13.20 -34.20 -17.80
C LEU A 125 -12.74 -35.60 -17.40
N VAL A 126 -13.67 -36.47 -17.00
CA VAL A 126 -13.36 -37.80 -16.46
C VAL A 126 -14.36 -38.82 -16.98
N ASP A 127 -13.88 -40.03 -17.27
CA ASP A 127 -14.69 -41.18 -17.66
C ASP A 127 -14.73 -42.16 -16.49
N ILE A 128 -15.92 -42.51 -16.03
CA ILE A 128 -16.15 -43.39 -14.88
C ILE A 128 -16.87 -44.65 -15.36
N SER A 129 -16.40 -45.80 -14.92
CA SER A 129 -16.92 -47.09 -15.34
C SER A 129 -18.37 -47.29 -14.89
N THR A 130 -19.24 -47.69 -15.82
CA THR A 130 -20.67 -47.96 -15.56
C THR A 130 -21.02 -49.44 -15.61
N LYS A 131 -20.02 -50.34 -15.64
CA LYS A 131 -20.22 -51.79 -15.79
C LYS A 131 -21.18 -52.36 -14.73
N GLU A 132 -21.11 -51.86 -13.51
CA GLU A 132 -21.97 -52.28 -12.39
C GLU A 132 -23.39 -51.71 -12.46
N LEU A 133 -23.61 -50.64 -13.24
CA LEU A 133 -24.92 -50.01 -13.46
C LEU A 133 -25.67 -50.60 -14.66
N GLN A 134 -25.01 -51.43 -15.48
CA GLN A 134 -25.66 -52.08 -16.61
C GLN A 134 -26.60 -53.17 -16.10
N LEU A 135 -27.90 -52.97 -16.30
CA LEU A 135 -28.91 -53.98 -16.03
C LEU A 135 -28.63 -55.20 -16.93
N LYS A 136 -28.52 -56.39 -16.33
CA LYS A 136 -28.58 -57.65 -17.08
C LYS A 136 -29.99 -57.78 -17.66
N LEU A 137 -30.11 -57.67 -18.98
CA LEU A 137 -31.30 -58.05 -19.73
C LEU A 137 -31.38 -59.57 -19.89
#